data_AF-A0A843HMH2-F1
#
_entry.id   AF-A0A843HMH2-F1
#
_cell.length_a   1.000
_cell.length_b   1.000
_cell.length_c   1.000
_cell.angle_alpha   90.00
_cell.angle_beta   90.00
_cell.angle_gamma   90.00
#
_symmetry.space_group_name_H-M   'P 1'
#
loop_
_entity.id
_entity.type
_entity.pdbx_description
1 polymer ?
#
loop_
_entity_poly.entity_id
_entity_poly.type
_entity_poly.pdbx_seq_one_letter_code
_entity_poly.pdbx_strand_id
1 'polypeptide(L)'
;MNTSETVNVMSNFVNGMGADYKEFARLMGNEHRTLQQNFTKLCVAWLKHLSEVEYYDLRNEGSVKFAQSIKDQLDNAQLPLI
;
A
#
# COMPACT_ATOMS: atom_id res chain seq x y z
N MET A 1 14.21 9.27 -9.31
CA MET A 1 12.89 8.76 -9.72
C MET A 1 11.83 9.66 -9.09
N ASN A 2 10.98 10.28 -9.90
CA ASN A 2 9.84 11.07 -9.39
C ASN A 2 8.64 10.16 -9.07
N THR A 3 7.60 10.70 -8.44
CA THR A 3 6.42 9.92 -8.01
C THR A 3 5.77 9.16 -9.17
N SER A 4 5.61 9.79 -10.34
CA SER A 4 4.99 9.17 -11.51
C SER A 4 5.81 8.00 -12.05
N GLU A 5 7.13 8.13 -12.09
CA GLU A 5 8.03 7.04 -12.48
C GLU A 5 7.94 5.87 -11.48
N THR A 6 7.89 6.16 -10.17
CA THR A 6 7.72 5.13 -9.13
C THR A 6 6.38 4.40 -9.25
N VAL A 7 5.29 5.11 -9.56
CA VAL A 7 3.98 4.50 -9.79
C VAL A 7 4.02 3.56 -11.00
N ASN A 8 4.73 3.91 -12.07
CA ASN A 8 4.87 3.05 -13.24
C ASN A 8 5.66 1.77 -12.92
N VAL A 9 6.75 1.87 -12.15
CA VAL A 9 7.51 0.70 -11.69
C VAL A 9 6.62 -0.22 -10.84
N MET A 10 5.88 0.34 -9.88
CA MET A 10 4.99 -0.45 -9.02
C MET A 10 3.85 -1.07 -9.82
N SER A 11 3.24 -0.33 -10.75
CA SER A 11 2.17 -0.82 -11.63
C SER A 11 2.65 -1.99 -12.46
N ASN A 12 3.84 -1.90 -13.06
CA ASN A 12 4.44 -3.00 -13.80
C ASN A 12 4.70 -4.23 -12.92
N PHE A 13 5.18 -4.01 -11.68
CA PHE A 13 5.40 -5.08 -10.73
C PHE A 13 4.09 -5.81 -10.37
N VAL A 14 3.03 -5.08 -10.03
CA VAL A 14 1.75 -5.71 -9.59
C VAL A 14 0.87 -6.20 -10.74
N ASN A 15 1.04 -5.65 -11.95
CA ASN A 15 0.28 -6.05 -13.15
C ASN A 15 0.84 -7.31 -13.82
N GLY A 16 2.12 -7.64 -13.58
CA GLY A 16 2.73 -8.85 -14.15
C GLY A 16 2.14 -10.13 -13.54
N MET A 17 2.03 -11.20 -14.34
CA MET A 17 1.60 -12.55 -13.91
C MET A 17 2.52 -13.22 -12.85
N GLY A 18 3.52 -12.50 -12.32
CA GLY A 18 4.57 -13.04 -11.45
C GLY A 18 4.83 -12.21 -10.19
N ALA A 19 3.89 -11.34 -9.78
CA ALA A 19 4.01 -10.63 -8.51
C ALA A 19 3.93 -11.63 -7.34
N ASP A 20 5.08 -12.13 -6.90
CA ASP A 20 5.16 -12.95 -5.69
C ASP A 20 5.12 -12.04 -4.47
N TYR A 21 3.91 -11.78 -3.98
CA TYR A 21 3.70 -10.94 -2.80
C TYR A 21 4.38 -11.50 -1.55
N LYS A 22 4.54 -12.83 -1.46
CA LYS A 22 5.17 -13.48 -0.32
C LYS A 22 6.69 -13.25 -0.35
N GLU A 23 7.30 -13.41 -1.52
CA GLU A 23 8.72 -13.14 -1.70
C GLU A 23 9.04 -11.65 -1.54
N PHE A 24 8.18 -10.78 -2.08
CA PHE A 24 8.29 -9.33 -1.86
C PHE A 24 8.27 -8.99 -0.37
N ALA A 25 7.30 -9.51 0.39
CA ALA A 25 7.21 -9.26 1.83
C ALA A 25 8.45 -9.79 2.58
N ARG A 26 8.97 -10.96 2.19
CA ARG A 26 10.19 -11.52 2.76
C ARG A 26 11.40 -10.63 2.49
N LEU A 27 11.60 -10.17 1.26
CA LEU A 27 12.70 -9.29 0.88
C LEU A 27 12.59 -7.92 1.56
N MET A 28 11.39 -7.32 1.57
CA MET A 28 11.11 -6.08 2.28
C MET A 28 11.39 -6.21 3.79
N GLY A 29 11.11 -7.38 4.39
CA GLY A 29 11.43 -7.67 5.79
C GLY A 29 12.93 -7.73 6.12
N ASN A 30 13.80 -7.87 5.10
CA ASN A 30 15.26 -7.85 5.25
C ASN A 30 15.88 -6.46 5.04
N GLU A 31 15.10 -5.49 4.55
CA GLU A 31 15.58 -4.11 4.34
C GLU A 31 15.90 -3.39 5.65
N HIS A 32 16.55 -2.23 5.55
CA HIS A 32 16.79 -1.41 6.74
C HIS A 32 15.47 -1.00 7.42
N ARG A 33 15.44 -0.95 8.76
CA ARG A 33 14.20 -0.68 9.53
C ARG A 33 13.50 0.62 9.11
N THR A 34 14.26 1.65 8.78
CA THR A 34 13.72 2.91 8.26
C THR A 34 12.97 2.72 6.93
N LEU A 35 13.47 1.87 6.03
CA LEU A 35 12.82 1.57 4.76
C LEU A 35 11.53 0.76 4.97
N GLN A 36 11.56 -0.22 5.87
CA GLN A 36 10.36 -0.98 6.26
C GLN A 36 9.26 -0.08 6.82
N GLN A 37 9.64 0.86 7.70
CA GLN A 37 8.73 1.85 8.27
C GLN A 37 8.16 2.78 7.19
N ASN A 38 8.99 3.26 6.28
CA ASN A 38 8.54 4.11 5.18
C ASN A 38 7.60 3.37 4.22
N PHE A 39 7.89 2.11 3.91
CA PHE A 39 7.00 1.27 3.12
C PHE A 39 5.65 1.05 3.84
N THR A 40 5.68 0.81 5.16
CA THR A 40 4.44 0.70 5.96
C THR A 40 3.62 1.98 5.91
N LYS A 41 4.27 3.16 6.03
CA LYS A 41 3.60 4.46 5.89
C LYS A 41 2.96 4.63 4.51
N LEU A 42 3.64 4.20 3.45
CA LEU A 42 3.11 4.21 2.09
C LEU A 42 1.85 3.33 1.98
N CYS A 43 1.88 2.11 2.52
CA CYS A 43 0.71 1.22 2.52
C CYS A 43 -0.48 1.83 3.28
N VAL A 44 -0.24 2.42 4.45
CA VAL A 44 -1.30 3.08 5.24
C VAL A 44 -1.86 4.29 4.50
N ALA A 45 -1.02 5.12 3.88
CA ALA A 45 -1.47 6.26 3.07
C ALA A 45 -2.34 5.81 1.88
N TRP A 46 -1.97 4.71 1.21
CA TRP A 46 -2.78 4.12 0.14
C TRP A 46 -4.13 3.62 0.64
N LEU A 47 -4.16 2.89 1.74
CA LEU A 47 -5.42 2.39 2.32
C LEU A 47 -6.30 3.53 2.81
N LYS A 48 -5.73 4.59 3.37
CA LYS A 48 -6.49 5.78 3.76
C LYS A 48 -7.15 6.45 2.55
N HIS A 49 -6.41 6.63 1.46
CA HIS A 49 -6.96 7.11 0.20
C HIS A 49 -8.15 6.25 -0.24
N LEU A 50 -8.00 4.92 -0.28
CA LEU A 50 -9.09 4.01 -0.65
C LEU A 50 -10.30 4.11 0.29
N SER A 51 -10.10 4.32 1.59
CA SER A 51 -11.19 4.46 2.57
C SER A 51 -12.03 5.73 2.38
N GLU A 52 -11.51 6.70 1.63
CA GLU A 52 -12.14 7.98 1.33
C GLU A 52 -12.74 8.03 -0.09
N VAL A 53 -12.48 7.01 -0.92
CA VAL A 53 -13.03 6.94 -2.28
C VAL A 53 -14.54 6.70 -2.26
N GLU A 54 -15.29 7.62 -2.88
CA GLU A 54 -16.75 7.50 -3.06
C GLU A 54 -17.14 6.65 -4.28
N TYR A 55 -16.32 6.65 -5.34
CA TYR A 55 -16.61 5.98 -6.60
C TYR A 55 -15.54 4.95 -6.97
N TYR A 56 -15.93 3.69 -7.08
CA TYR A 56 -15.05 2.59 -7.50
C TYR A 56 -15.82 1.57 -8.34
N ASP A 57 -15.10 0.83 -9.19
CA ASP A 57 -15.66 -0.27 -9.98
C ASP A 57 -15.47 -1.63 -9.28
N LEU A 58 -16.15 -2.67 -9.81
CA LEU A 58 -16.14 -4.03 -9.24
C LEU A 58 -14.75 -4.66 -9.13
N ARG A 59 -13.78 -4.24 -9.93
CA ARG A 59 -12.39 -4.76 -9.89
C ARG A 59 -11.63 -4.26 -8.67
N ASN A 60 -12.01 -3.09 -8.14
CA ASN A 60 -11.39 -2.47 -6.97
C ASN A 60 -12.29 -2.49 -5.72
N GLU A 61 -13.54 -2.95 -5.84
CA GLU A 61 -14.52 -2.97 -4.76
C GLU A 61 -14.00 -3.65 -3.49
N GLY A 62 -13.32 -4.80 -3.63
CA GLY A 62 -12.78 -5.54 -2.48
C GLY A 62 -11.76 -4.72 -1.68
N SER A 63 -10.84 -4.04 -2.39
CA SER A 63 -9.83 -3.18 -1.77
C SER A 63 -10.44 -1.99 -1.06
N VAL A 64 -11.44 -1.34 -1.67
CA VAL A 64 -12.13 -0.19 -1.08
C VAL A 64 -12.94 -0.59 0.15
N LYS A 65 -13.74 -1.66 0.06
CA LYS A 65 -14.53 -2.16 1.20
C LYS A 65 -13.63 -2.57 2.36
N PHE A 66 -12.49 -3.23 2.07
CA PHE A 66 -11.51 -3.55 3.10
C PHE A 66 -10.99 -2.27 3.78
N ALA A 67 -10.53 -1.29 2.99
CA ALA A 67 -10.02 -0.03 3.52
C ALA A 67 -11.07 0.74 4.36
N GLN A 68 -12.32 0.80 3.89
CA GLN A 68 -13.44 1.40 4.62
C GLN A 68 -13.72 0.67 5.94
N SER A 69 -13.62 -0.66 5.97
CA SER A 69 -13.86 -1.45 7.18
C SER A 69 -12.81 -1.24 8.29
N ILE A 70 -11.61 -0.75 7.93
CA ILE A 70 -10.52 -0.47 8.86
C ILE A 70 -10.20 1.02 8.99
N LYS A 71 -11.11 1.91 8.55
CA LYS A 71 -10.88 3.35 8.47
C LYS A 71 -10.48 3.95 9.82
N ASP A 72 -11.19 3.59 10.87
CA ASP A 72 -10.90 4.08 12.23
C ASP A 72 -9.49 3.67 12.69
N GLN A 73 -9.03 2.47 12.33
CA GLN A 73 -7.69 2.00 12.64
C GLN A 73 -6.62 2.74 11.82
N LEU A 74 -6.92 3.10 10.56
CA LEU A 74 -6.02 3.89 9.71
C LEU A 74 -5.87 5.32 10.25
N ASP A 75 -6.96 5.94 10.69
CA ASP A 75 -6.96 7.31 11.25
C ASP A 75 -6.21 7.39 12.59
N ASN A 76 -6.23 6.31 13.37
CA ASN A 76 -5.54 6.22 14.65
C ASN A 76 -4.15 5.55 14.56
N ALA A 77 -3.65 5.25 13.36
CA ALA A 77 -2.40 4.54 13.18
C ALA A 77 -1.20 5.35 13.70
N GLN A 78 -0.66 4.93 14.85
CA GLN A 78 0.57 5.47 15.44
C GLN A 78 1.78 4.79 14.79
N LEU A 79 2.14 5.21 13.57
CA LEU A 79 3.36 4.73 12.91
C LEU A 79 4.58 5.48 13.47
N PRO A 80 5.68 4.79 13.85
CA PRO A 80 6.84 5.43 14.41
C PRO A 80 7.34 6.59 13.52
N LEU A 81 7.48 7.76 14.15
CA LEU A 81 8.14 8.91 13.56
C LEU A 81 9.65 8.60 13.51
N ILE A 82 10.27 8.91 12.38
CA ILE A 82 11.73 8.80 12.23
C ILE A 82 12.38 9.86 13.12
#